data_AF-A0A968XQW6-F1
#
_entry.id   AF-A0A968XQW6-F1
#
_cell.length_a   1.000
_cell.length_b   1.000
_cell.length_c   1.000
_cell.angle_alpha   90.00
_cell.angle_beta   90.00
_cell.angle_gamma   90.00
#
_symmetry.space_group_name_H-M   'P 1'
#
loop_
_entity.id
_entity.type
_entity.pdbx_description
1 polymer ?
#
loop_
_entity_poly.entity_id
_entity_poly.type
_entity_poly.pdbx_seq_one_letter_code
_entity_poly.pdbx_strand_id
1 'polypeptide(L)'
;MISWLTGALDAAYRGLDTRHEITLRRLNRFEYRNTIRDLLQLNIESFDPTDSFPPDSEHEGFDNLADTLVTSDYLLERLLEAAAASVEKAVMFGPRPAPISLRFGPGDFGAFPRVERPMIAYYVNVGGRHLDLAHGDAKSFRAHAASFAGVPASGYYTLRIEAAGIFRKHPYDAELLEVDPEEPIKMEVLATDPAIGPPGYNQNASDRVLATIALRDDERVTYEVRVWLDRGFVPVIRYSNGPQPIKQVLARVAQKHHAAALPEHWRDGASPPITTNTAPGGKWLSDVYQGPRVRLFSMAIEGPQTRSWPPASHQAIFGPGEKSAEQVDVSTTLHRFASAAFRRPVSDAEARKFTDFVTERRQRGDSAEAAIKAGLKAILASPNFFYLAHPRSEDGTTDLFAVASRLFVFPLVLDAGRPVARSRRQRETGRPRGGATPGGAHAERPEGAGVHRTFHRHVAAPEQARFHAAGPAQLQGLLHP
;
A
#
# COMPACT_ATOMS: atom_id res chain seq x y z
N MET A 1 -15.01 -1.15 -24.23
CA MET A 1 -13.87 -1.88 -23.64
C MET A 1 -14.31 -3.23 -23.13
N ILE A 2 -15.21 -3.30 -22.13
CA ILE A 2 -15.74 -4.56 -21.58
C ILE A 2 -16.30 -5.47 -22.68
N SER A 3 -17.21 -5.00 -23.53
CA SER A 3 -17.78 -5.82 -24.62
C SER A 3 -16.76 -6.39 -25.62
N TRP A 4 -15.69 -5.65 -25.93
CA TRP A 4 -14.61 -6.14 -26.80
C TRP A 4 -13.75 -7.19 -26.08
N LEU A 5 -13.43 -6.95 -24.81
CA LEU A 5 -12.69 -7.89 -23.95
C LEU A 5 -13.46 -9.19 -23.74
N THR A 6 -14.77 -9.11 -23.47
CA THR A 6 -15.66 -10.27 -23.37
C THR A 6 -15.67 -11.06 -24.67
N GLY A 7 -15.82 -10.40 -25.83
CA GLY A 7 -15.76 -11.08 -27.13
C GLY A 7 -14.40 -11.73 -27.43
N ALA A 8 -13.29 -11.10 -27.03
CA ALA A 8 -11.94 -11.64 -27.17
C ALA A 8 -11.68 -12.83 -26.23
N LEU A 9 -12.18 -12.76 -24.99
CA LEU A 9 -12.15 -13.86 -24.01
C LEU A 9 -12.97 -15.05 -24.52
N ASP A 10 -14.20 -14.83 -24.98
CA ASP A 10 -15.08 -15.89 -25.51
C ASP A 10 -14.49 -16.57 -26.76
N ALA A 11 -13.77 -15.83 -27.60
CA ALA A 11 -13.08 -16.39 -28.75
C ALA A 11 -11.84 -17.20 -28.34
N ALA A 12 -11.10 -16.74 -27.33
CA ALA A 12 -9.95 -17.46 -26.78
C ALA A 12 -10.39 -18.77 -26.13
N TYR A 13 -11.41 -18.74 -25.25
CA TYR A 13 -11.96 -19.93 -24.60
C TYR A 13 -12.43 -20.98 -25.63
N ARG A 14 -13.10 -20.57 -26.71
CA ARG A 14 -13.53 -21.48 -27.79
C ARG A 14 -12.38 -22.08 -28.60
N GLY A 15 -11.27 -21.36 -28.77
CA GLY A 15 -10.08 -21.88 -29.46
C GLY A 15 -9.31 -22.92 -28.65
N LEU A 16 -9.39 -22.83 -27.32
CA LEU A 16 -8.68 -23.69 -26.37
C LEU A 16 -9.35 -25.07 -26.19
N ASP A 17 -10.67 -25.16 -26.38
CA ASP A 17 -11.46 -26.40 -26.24
C ASP A 17 -11.17 -27.46 -27.34
N THR A 18 -10.45 -27.08 -28.40
CA THR A 18 -10.17 -27.97 -29.55
C THR A 18 -8.88 -28.77 -29.44
N ARG A 19 -8.02 -28.52 -28.44
CA ARG A 19 -6.77 -29.26 -28.22
C ARG A 19 -6.74 -29.82 -26.81
N HIS A 20 -7.15 -31.08 -26.66
CA HIS A 20 -7.17 -31.84 -25.41
C HIS A 20 -5.79 -32.08 -24.75
N GLU A 21 -4.74 -31.35 -25.15
CA GLU A 21 -3.33 -31.53 -24.78
C GLU A 21 -2.71 -30.34 -24.03
N ILE A 22 -3.44 -29.25 -23.80
CA ILE A 22 -2.88 -28.04 -23.19
C ILE A 22 -3.64 -27.73 -21.90
N THR A 23 -2.98 -27.90 -20.75
CA THR A 23 -3.51 -27.43 -19.48
C THR A 23 -3.14 -25.95 -19.30
N LEU A 24 -4.15 -25.09 -19.21
CA LEU A 24 -3.96 -23.65 -18.99
C LEU A 24 -3.82 -23.39 -17.49
N ARG A 25 -2.67 -22.85 -17.08
CA ARG A 25 -2.45 -22.42 -15.70
C ARG A 25 -2.47 -20.90 -15.63
N ARG A 26 -3.32 -20.32 -14.79
CA ARG A 26 -3.29 -18.89 -14.48
C ARG A 26 -2.05 -18.55 -13.64
N LEU A 27 -1.45 -17.38 -13.86
CA LEU A 27 -0.45 -16.82 -12.95
C LEU A 27 -1.02 -16.66 -11.55
N ASN A 28 -0.27 -17.10 -10.53
CA ASN A 28 -0.58 -16.77 -9.14
C ASN A 28 -0.28 -15.28 -8.86
N ARG A 29 -0.66 -14.80 -7.67
CA ARG A 29 -0.45 -13.40 -7.24
C ARG A 29 1.00 -12.96 -7.37
N PHE A 30 1.94 -13.81 -6.95
CA PHE A 30 3.37 -13.52 -6.95
C PHE A 30 3.95 -13.42 -8.37
N GLU A 31 3.62 -14.38 -9.23
CA GLU A 31 4.02 -14.43 -10.65
C GLU A 31 3.45 -13.23 -11.41
N TYR A 32 2.19 -12.85 -11.16
CA TYR A 32 1.58 -11.66 -11.74
C TYR A 32 2.34 -10.39 -11.32
N ARG A 33 2.53 -10.19 -10.02
CA ARG A 33 3.21 -9.03 -9.45
C ARG A 33 4.62 -8.87 -10.04
N ASN A 34 5.38 -9.95 -10.11
CA ASN A 34 6.74 -9.93 -10.67
C ASN A 34 6.74 -9.72 -12.20
N THR A 35 5.78 -10.29 -12.92
CA THR A 35 5.66 -10.05 -14.37
C THR A 35 5.40 -8.57 -14.63
N ILE A 36 4.50 -7.94 -13.90
CA ILE A 36 4.22 -6.50 -14.04
C ILE A 36 5.46 -5.66 -13.67
N ARG A 37 6.15 -6.02 -12.59
CA ARG A 37 7.42 -5.36 -12.20
C ARG A 37 8.42 -5.37 -13.34
N ASP A 38 8.66 -6.54 -13.94
CA ASP A 38 9.72 -6.72 -14.92
C ASP A 38 9.34 -6.12 -16.28
N LEU A 39 8.09 -6.31 -16.71
CA LEU A 39 7.58 -5.81 -17.99
C LEU A 39 7.49 -4.27 -18.01
N LEU A 40 7.09 -3.66 -16.90
CA LEU A 40 6.85 -2.22 -16.81
C LEU A 40 7.89 -1.46 -15.98
N GLN A 41 8.90 -2.15 -15.44
CA GLN A 41 9.95 -1.56 -14.59
C GLN A 41 9.38 -0.69 -13.44
N LEU A 42 8.24 -1.11 -12.88
CA LEU A 42 7.56 -0.40 -11.79
C LEU A 42 8.16 -0.78 -10.43
N ASN A 43 8.21 0.18 -9.50
CA ASN A 43 8.56 -0.13 -8.12
C ASN A 43 7.37 -0.78 -7.40
N ILE A 44 7.38 -2.12 -7.33
CA ILE A 44 6.32 -2.88 -6.67
C ILE A 44 6.27 -2.74 -5.14
N GLU A 45 7.32 -2.23 -4.50
CA GLU A 45 7.29 -1.95 -3.05
C GLU A 45 6.40 -0.75 -2.73
N SER A 46 6.34 0.22 -3.65
CA SER A 46 5.48 1.40 -3.53
C SER A 46 4.13 1.23 -4.22
N PHE A 47 3.95 0.17 -5.01
CA PHE A 47 2.73 -0.11 -5.75
C PHE A 47 2.61 -1.62 -5.97
N ASP A 48 1.80 -2.31 -5.16
CA ASP A 48 1.44 -3.69 -5.46
C ASP A 48 0.12 -3.72 -6.26
N PRO A 49 0.15 -4.07 -7.56
CA PRO A 49 -1.06 -4.17 -8.36
C PRO A 49 -1.99 -5.31 -7.91
N THR A 50 -1.57 -6.13 -6.96
CA THR A 50 -2.29 -7.32 -6.50
C THR A 50 -2.83 -7.23 -5.08
N ASP A 51 -2.73 -6.07 -4.42
CA ASP A 51 -3.17 -5.90 -3.02
C ASP A 51 -4.65 -6.25 -2.79
N SER A 52 -5.49 -6.05 -3.81
CA SER A 52 -6.92 -6.35 -3.75
C SER A 52 -7.28 -7.74 -4.29
N PHE A 53 -6.30 -8.59 -4.62
CA PHE A 53 -6.59 -9.92 -5.14
C PHE A 53 -7.10 -10.82 -4.02
N PRO A 54 -8.08 -11.70 -4.29
CA PRO A 54 -8.42 -12.75 -3.34
C PRO A 54 -7.19 -13.65 -3.10
N PRO A 55 -7.10 -14.31 -1.93
CA PRO A 55 -6.08 -15.34 -1.70
C PRO A 55 -6.15 -16.43 -2.77
N ASP A 56 -4.99 -16.88 -3.24
CA ASP A 56 -4.93 -18.03 -4.14
C ASP A 56 -5.27 -19.31 -3.36
N SER A 57 -6.04 -20.24 -3.96
CA SER A 57 -6.41 -21.50 -3.32
C SER A 57 -5.21 -22.44 -3.21
N GLU A 58 -4.71 -22.66 -1.99
CA GLU A 58 -3.67 -23.64 -1.70
C GLU A 58 -4.24 -25.07 -1.68
N HIS A 59 -3.62 -26.01 -2.41
CA HIS A 59 -3.85 -27.43 -2.23
C HIS A 59 -2.52 -28.11 -1.93
N GLU A 60 -2.41 -28.76 -0.77
CA GLU A 60 -1.20 -29.44 -0.27
C GLU A 60 0.10 -28.60 -0.31
N GLY A 61 0.01 -27.29 -0.03
CA GLY A 61 1.20 -26.43 0.13
C GLY A 61 1.91 -26.04 -1.17
N PHE A 62 1.29 -26.29 -2.33
CA PHE A 62 1.76 -25.80 -3.63
C PHE A 62 0.69 -24.88 -4.28
N ASP A 63 1.12 -23.71 -4.75
CA ASP A 63 0.29 -22.68 -5.40
C ASP A 63 0.34 -22.74 -6.95
N ASN A 64 0.81 -23.88 -7.49
CA ASN A 64 1.15 -24.04 -8.91
C ASN A 64 0.40 -25.16 -9.65
N LEU A 65 -0.73 -25.62 -9.10
CA LEU A 65 -1.54 -26.66 -9.70
C LEU A 65 -2.60 -26.05 -10.63
N ALA A 66 -2.62 -26.53 -11.88
CA ALA A 66 -3.40 -25.97 -12.97
C ALA A 66 -4.91 -26.28 -12.87
N ASP A 67 -5.32 -27.24 -12.04
CA ASP A 67 -6.70 -27.78 -12.02
C ASP A 67 -7.64 -27.09 -11.01
N THR A 68 -7.19 -26.08 -10.25
CA THR A 68 -8.01 -25.44 -9.19
C THR A 68 -8.19 -23.93 -9.31
N LEU A 69 -7.69 -23.29 -10.36
CA LEU A 69 -7.80 -21.84 -10.55
C LEU A 69 -9.00 -21.48 -11.45
N VAL A 70 -10.21 -21.59 -10.90
CA VAL A 70 -11.41 -21.01 -11.50
C VAL A 70 -11.29 -19.48 -11.43
N THR A 71 -11.24 -18.79 -12.56
CA THR A 71 -11.33 -17.32 -12.59
C THR A 71 -12.75 -16.91 -12.23
N SER A 72 -12.94 -16.44 -11.00
CA SER A 72 -14.20 -15.80 -10.61
C SER A 72 -14.33 -14.43 -11.28
N ASP A 73 -15.57 -13.99 -11.53
CA ASP A 73 -15.87 -12.67 -12.08
C ASP A 73 -15.19 -11.55 -11.27
N TYR A 74 -15.11 -11.72 -9.93
CA TYR A 74 -14.42 -10.81 -9.03
C TYR A 74 -12.91 -10.72 -9.32
N LEU A 75 -12.24 -11.86 -9.49
CA LEU A 75 -10.81 -11.87 -9.79
C LEU A 75 -10.52 -11.22 -11.15
N LEU A 76 -11.36 -11.46 -12.16
CA LEU A 76 -11.21 -10.82 -13.46
C LEU A 76 -11.32 -9.29 -13.36
N GLU A 77 -12.28 -8.78 -12.58
CA GLU A 77 -12.41 -7.35 -12.32
C GLU A 77 -11.14 -6.78 -11.66
N ARG A 78 -10.61 -7.44 -10.62
CA ARG A 78 -9.37 -7.01 -9.96
C ARG A 78 -8.16 -7.03 -10.90
N LEU A 79 -8.08 -8.03 -11.80
CA LEU A 79 -7.01 -8.11 -12.81
C LEU A 79 -7.07 -6.94 -13.81
N LEU A 80 -8.29 -6.54 -14.23
CA LEU A 80 -8.50 -5.39 -15.12
C LEU A 80 -8.09 -4.08 -14.44
N GLU A 81 -8.47 -3.90 -13.18
CA GLU A 81 -8.07 -2.74 -12.37
C GLU A 81 -6.54 -2.69 -12.19
N ALA A 82 -5.91 -3.82 -11.88
CA ALA A 82 -4.47 -3.97 -11.73
C ALA A 82 -3.72 -3.58 -13.02
N ALA A 83 -4.18 -4.08 -14.17
CA ALA A 83 -3.63 -3.74 -15.48
C ALA A 83 -3.77 -2.24 -15.77
N ALA A 84 -4.94 -1.65 -15.49
CA ALA A 84 -5.19 -0.24 -15.68
C ALA A 84 -4.26 0.62 -14.82
N ALA A 85 -4.17 0.35 -13.52
CA ALA A 85 -3.31 1.08 -12.59
C ALA A 85 -1.82 0.98 -12.98
N SER A 86 -1.39 -0.20 -13.43
CA SER A 86 -0.02 -0.44 -13.86
C SER A 86 0.35 0.37 -15.10
N VAL A 87 -0.53 0.42 -16.11
CA VAL A 87 -0.31 1.20 -17.33
C VAL A 87 -0.30 2.70 -17.04
N GLU A 88 -1.22 3.20 -16.20
CA GLU A 88 -1.24 4.62 -15.82
C GLU A 88 0.05 5.06 -15.11
N LYS A 89 0.62 4.19 -14.26
CA LYS A 89 1.89 4.47 -13.59
C LYS A 89 3.10 4.35 -14.52
N ALA A 90 3.05 3.48 -15.52
CA ALA A 90 4.19 3.22 -16.38
C ALA A 90 4.35 4.27 -17.50
N VAL A 91 3.23 4.80 -18.04
CA VAL A 91 3.22 5.67 -19.22
C VAL A 91 3.19 7.15 -18.82
N MET A 92 4.33 7.84 -19.01
CA MET A 92 4.44 9.31 -18.90
C MET A 92 4.96 9.96 -20.19
N PHE A 93 4.06 10.58 -20.96
CA PHE A 93 4.43 11.47 -22.07
C PHE A 93 4.64 12.91 -21.59
N GLY A 94 5.26 13.73 -22.43
CA GLY A 94 5.43 15.16 -22.22
C GLY A 94 6.79 15.58 -21.63
N PRO A 95 6.91 16.85 -21.21
CA PRO A 95 8.16 17.37 -20.67
C PRO A 95 8.46 16.75 -19.30
N ARG A 96 9.75 16.76 -18.95
CA ARG A 96 10.20 16.35 -17.62
C ARG A 96 9.50 17.22 -16.56
N PRO A 97 8.89 16.62 -15.51
CA PRO A 97 8.27 17.40 -14.45
C PRO A 97 9.31 18.28 -13.76
N ALA A 98 8.96 19.55 -13.54
CA ALA A 98 9.80 20.48 -12.81
C ALA A 98 9.90 20.03 -11.34
N PRO A 99 11.11 20.01 -10.76
CA PRO A 99 11.26 19.70 -9.35
C PRO A 99 10.71 20.85 -8.50
N ILE A 100 10.04 20.48 -7.41
CA ILE A 100 9.69 21.37 -6.30
C ILE A 100 10.77 21.30 -5.21
N SER A 101 10.97 22.41 -4.51
CA SER A 101 11.73 22.49 -3.27
C SER A 101 10.95 23.38 -2.32
N LEU A 102 10.27 22.75 -1.37
CA LEU A 102 9.36 23.41 -0.43
C LEU A 102 9.80 23.12 1.00
N ARG A 103 9.58 24.07 1.91
CA ARG A 103 9.78 23.90 3.35
C ARG A 103 8.54 24.35 4.10
N PHE A 104 8.10 23.50 5.00
CA PHE A 104 6.94 23.69 5.87
C PHE A 104 7.40 23.82 7.31
N GLY A 105 6.94 24.87 7.99
CA GLY A 105 7.14 25.10 9.41
C GLY A 105 5.93 24.66 10.25
N PRO A 106 5.97 24.90 11.57
CA PRO A 106 4.91 24.47 12.49
C PRO A 106 3.53 25.05 12.16
N GLY A 107 3.49 26.28 11.62
CA GLY A 107 2.25 26.93 11.18
C GLY A 107 1.59 26.27 9.97
N ASP A 108 2.34 25.56 9.14
CA ASP A 108 1.79 24.87 7.96
C ASP A 108 1.09 23.57 8.33
N PHE A 109 1.47 22.96 9.46
CA PHE A 109 0.90 21.69 9.90
C PHE A 109 -0.45 21.84 10.61
N GLY A 110 -0.83 23.05 11.03
CA GLY A 110 -2.09 23.26 11.75
C GLY A 110 -2.43 24.74 11.88
N ALA A 111 -3.70 25.06 11.59
CA ALA A 111 -4.21 26.43 11.55
C ALA A 111 -4.30 27.12 12.92
N PHE A 112 -4.32 26.35 14.01
CA PHE A 112 -4.56 26.90 15.34
C PHE A 112 -3.25 27.08 16.12
N PRO A 113 -2.93 28.32 16.58
CA PRO A 113 -1.77 28.57 17.42
C PRO A 113 -1.87 27.91 18.80
N ARG A 114 -3.06 27.42 19.19
CA ARG A 114 -3.31 26.49 20.30
C ARG A 114 -4.56 25.67 19.94
N VAL A 115 -4.48 24.34 19.89
CA VAL A 115 -5.70 23.52 19.81
C VAL A 115 -6.21 23.31 21.23
N GLU A 116 -7.25 24.05 21.58
CA GLU A 116 -7.94 24.03 22.88
C GLU A 116 -8.91 22.85 22.98
N ARG A 117 -8.40 21.65 22.67
CA ARG A 117 -9.10 20.38 22.91
C ARG A 117 -8.13 19.31 23.42
N PRO A 118 -7.51 19.51 24.61
CA PRO A 118 -6.52 18.61 25.19
C PRO A 118 -6.99 17.17 25.43
N MET A 119 -8.24 16.84 25.11
CA MET A 119 -8.89 15.60 25.49
C MET A 119 -9.47 14.81 24.31
N ILE A 120 -9.31 15.30 23.08
CA ILE A 120 -9.66 14.55 21.86
C ILE A 120 -8.46 14.46 20.91
N ALA A 121 -7.54 15.43 20.96
CA ALA A 121 -6.36 15.46 20.11
C ALA A 121 -5.22 16.19 20.81
N TYR A 122 -4.17 15.49 21.25
CA TYR A 122 -2.96 16.16 21.73
C TYR A 122 -2.08 16.54 20.54
N TYR A 123 -2.45 17.66 19.93
CA TYR A 123 -1.83 18.27 18.76
C TYR A 123 -1.59 19.75 19.08
N VAL A 124 -0.38 20.13 19.50
CA VAL A 124 -0.13 21.46 20.08
C VAL A 124 0.93 22.21 19.28
N ASN A 125 0.54 23.32 18.67
CA ASN A 125 1.49 24.25 18.05
C ASN A 125 1.96 25.26 19.10
N VAL A 126 3.15 25.10 19.67
CA VAL A 126 3.61 25.94 20.80
C VAL A 126 4.11 27.30 20.30
N GLY A 127 3.17 28.21 20.04
CA GLY A 127 3.45 29.57 19.61
C GLY A 127 4.19 29.65 18.26
N GLY A 128 3.92 28.70 17.35
CA GLY A 128 4.56 28.64 16.04
C GLY A 128 5.99 28.10 16.04
N ARG A 129 6.55 27.72 17.20
CA ARG A 129 7.95 27.25 17.31
C ARG A 129 8.14 25.79 16.94
N HIS A 130 7.14 24.96 17.25
CA HIS A 130 7.10 23.53 16.96
C HIS A 130 5.67 23.01 17.13
N LEU A 131 5.44 21.83 16.57
CA LEU A 131 4.23 21.06 16.74
C LEU A 131 4.53 19.82 17.59
N ASP A 132 3.75 19.58 18.64
CA ASP A 132 3.83 18.37 19.46
C ASP A 132 2.66 17.41 19.14
N LEU A 133 2.99 16.15 18.88
CA LEU A 133 2.08 15.02 18.72
C LEU A 133 2.26 14.05 19.90
N ALA A 134 1.28 13.91 20.79
CA ALA A 134 1.41 13.06 21.98
C ALA A 134 0.46 11.86 21.99
N HIS A 135 0.09 11.33 20.82
CA HIS A 135 -0.78 10.15 20.73
C HIS A 135 -0.39 9.17 19.63
N GLY A 136 -0.71 7.89 19.86
CA GLY A 136 -0.58 6.79 18.89
C GLY A 136 -1.83 6.55 18.04
N ASP A 137 -2.95 7.17 18.38
CA ASP A 137 -4.25 6.89 17.75
C ASP A 137 -4.23 7.19 16.24
N ALA A 138 -4.32 6.14 15.43
CA ALA A 138 -4.35 6.28 13.97
C ALA A 138 -5.60 7.00 13.43
N LYS A 139 -6.68 7.08 14.23
CA LYS A 139 -7.92 7.80 13.89
C LYS A 139 -7.91 9.26 14.36
N SER A 140 -6.92 9.67 15.14
CA SER A 140 -6.80 11.04 15.65
C SER A 140 -6.02 11.93 14.67
N PHE A 141 -5.65 13.14 15.10
CA PHE A 141 -5.01 14.11 14.21
C PHE A 141 -3.61 13.69 13.80
N ARG A 142 -3.26 13.96 12.54
CA ARG A 142 -1.97 13.65 11.93
C ARG A 142 -1.40 14.90 11.29
N ALA A 143 -0.08 15.09 11.38
CA ALA A 143 0.56 16.30 10.89
C ALA A 143 0.75 16.24 9.37
N HIS A 144 0.24 17.22 8.65
CA HIS A 144 0.45 17.37 7.20
C HIS A 144 0.42 18.86 6.86
N ALA A 145 1.11 19.28 5.80
CA ALA A 145 1.07 20.68 5.37
C ALA A 145 -0.29 21.00 4.72
N ALA A 146 -1.14 21.78 5.40
CA ALA A 146 -2.54 21.98 5.00
C ALA A 146 -2.68 22.74 3.67
N SER A 147 -1.72 23.59 3.33
CA SER A 147 -1.66 24.35 2.07
C SER A 147 -1.08 23.54 0.90
N PHE A 148 -0.53 22.35 1.17
CA PHE A 148 0.13 21.55 0.15
C PHE A 148 -0.88 20.63 -0.54
N ALA A 149 -1.21 20.93 -1.79
CA ALA A 149 -2.17 20.19 -2.60
C ALA A 149 -1.68 18.80 -3.08
N GLY A 150 -0.43 18.44 -2.78
CA GLY A 150 0.20 17.19 -3.20
C GLY A 150 1.33 17.39 -4.21
N VAL A 151 2.09 16.32 -4.42
CA VAL A 151 3.25 16.37 -5.32
C VAL A 151 2.84 16.50 -6.80
N PRO A 152 3.57 17.27 -7.62
CA PRO A 152 3.16 17.58 -8.99
C PRO A 152 3.27 16.39 -9.95
N ALA A 153 4.10 15.39 -9.63
CA ALA A 153 4.30 14.21 -10.46
C ALA A 153 4.69 12.99 -9.62
N SER A 154 4.34 11.80 -10.08
CA SER A 154 4.77 10.56 -9.43
C SER A 154 6.27 10.38 -9.53
N GLY A 155 6.93 10.05 -8.43
CA GLY A 155 8.37 9.85 -8.42
C GLY A 155 8.97 9.79 -7.02
N TYR A 156 10.30 9.74 -6.97
CA TYR A 156 11.03 9.79 -5.71
C TYR A 156 11.19 11.22 -5.23
N TYR A 157 10.93 11.47 -3.95
CA TYR A 157 11.15 12.73 -3.27
C TYR A 157 12.09 12.51 -2.09
N THR A 158 12.92 13.50 -1.78
CA THR A 158 13.62 13.56 -0.50
C THR A 158 12.77 14.38 0.47
N LEU A 159 12.46 13.79 1.62
CA LEU A 159 11.91 14.50 2.76
C LEU A 159 13.02 14.73 3.78
N ARG A 160 13.14 15.96 4.27
CA ARG A 160 14.00 16.33 5.40
C ARG A 160 13.12 16.79 6.54
N ILE A 161 13.04 15.99 7.59
CA ILE A 161 12.13 16.23 8.71
C ILE A 161 12.96 16.59 9.93
N GLU A 162 12.75 17.78 10.47
CA GLU A 162 13.40 18.22 11.70
C GLU A 162 12.50 17.87 12.88
N ALA A 163 12.92 16.92 13.72
CA ALA A 163 12.12 16.41 14.82
C ALA A 163 12.96 15.98 16.04
N ALA A 164 12.29 15.82 17.18
CA ALA A 164 12.86 15.28 18.43
C ALA A 164 11.82 14.40 19.14
N GLY A 165 12.27 13.35 19.82
CA GLY A 165 11.47 12.63 20.81
C GLY A 165 11.56 13.40 22.14
N ILE A 166 10.43 13.73 22.76
CA ILE A 166 10.41 14.49 24.01
C ILE A 166 9.73 13.65 25.09
N PHE A 167 10.29 13.65 26.29
CA PHE A 167 9.74 12.96 27.46
C PHE A 167 9.48 11.46 27.24
N ARG A 168 10.39 10.76 26.53
CA ARG A 168 10.39 9.29 26.51
C ARG A 168 10.49 8.73 27.93
N LYS A 169 11.43 9.26 28.71
CA LYS A 169 11.44 9.09 30.18
C LYS A 169 10.59 10.21 30.79
N HIS A 170 9.55 9.82 31.52
CA HIS A 170 8.54 10.73 32.06
C HIS A 170 8.19 10.40 33.51
N PRO A 171 7.64 11.35 34.28
CA PRO A 171 7.30 11.14 35.69
C PRO A 171 5.96 10.42 35.91
N TYR A 172 5.20 10.14 34.84
CA TYR A 172 3.94 9.41 34.96
C TYR A 172 4.17 7.92 35.16
N ASP A 173 3.23 7.27 35.84
CA ASP A 173 3.25 5.82 36.01
C ASP A 173 3.12 5.12 34.65
N ALA A 174 3.91 4.06 34.45
CA ALA A 174 3.95 3.32 33.18
C ALA A 174 2.56 2.79 32.76
N GLU A 175 1.75 2.37 33.73
CA GLU A 175 0.39 1.85 33.54
C GLU A 175 -0.60 2.89 32.98
N LEU A 176 -0.31 4.19 33.07
CA LEU A 176 -1.22 5.25 32.61
C LEU A 176 -1.16 5.47 31.10
N LEU A 177 0.05 5.40 30.54
CA LEU A 177 0.33 5.73 29.15
C LEU A 177 0.34 4.52 28.22
N GLU A 178 0.54 3.32 28.77
CA GLU A 178 0.59 2.06 28.00
C GLU A 178 1.66 2.11 26.88
N VAL A 179 2.78 2.78 27.16
CA VAL A 179 3.95 2.90 26.28
C VAL A 179 5.17 2.30 26.95
N ASP A 180 6.06 1.69 26.17
CA ASP A 180 7.33 1.17 26.67
C ASP A 180 8.36 2.31 26.78
N PRO A 181 8.84 2.67 27.99
CA PRO A 181 9.81 3.74 28.17
C PRO A 181 11.21 3.38 27.67
N GLU A 182 11.51 2.12 27.41
CA GLU A 182 12.80 1.69 26.82
C GLU A 182 12.79 1.77 25.29
N GLU A 183 11.61 1.68 24.68
CA GLU A 183 11.47 1.81 23.23
C GLU A 183 11.63 3.28 22.79
N PRO A 184 12.45 3.58 21.77
CA PRO A 184 12.52 4.93 21.21
C PRO A 184 11.15 5.42 20.72
N ILE A 185 10.91 6.73 20.82
CA ILE A 185 9.73 7.37 20.22
C ILE A 185 9.83 7.21 18.69
N LYS A 186 8.83 6.60 18.05
CA LYS A 186 8.81 6.35 16.61
C LYS A 186 7.91 7.34 15.89
N MET A 187 8.51 8.08 14.97
CA MET A 187 7.80 8.90 14.00
C MET A 187 7.58 8.11 12.72
N GLU A 188 6.36 8.10 12.21
CA GLU A 188 6.05 7.51 10.91
C GLU A 188 5.71 8.57 9.89
N VAL A 189 6.21 8.35 8.67
CA VAL A 189 5.90 9.14 7.49
C VAL A 189 5.00 8.29 6.59
N LEU A 190 3.83 8.80 6.24
CA LEU A 190 2.87 8.18 5.35
C LEU A 190 2.74 8.98 4.06
N ALA A 191 2.36 8.30 2.98
CA ALA A 191 1.77 8.92 1.81
C ALA A 191 0.25 8.81 1.92
N THR A 192 -0.46 9.91 1.67
CA THR A 192 -1.93 9.95 1.69
C THR A 192 -2.44 10.68 0.46
N ASP A 193 -3.49 10.15 -0.17
CA ASP A 193 -4.23 10.81 -1.26
C ASP A 193 -5.35 11.68 -0.68
N PRO A 194 -5.25 13.02 -0.79
CA PRO A 194 -6.30 13.94 -0.34
C PRO A 194 -7.63 13.76 -1.12
N ALA A 195 -7.61 13.17 -2.32
CA ALA A 195 -8.81 12.95 -3.12
C ALA A 195 -9.68 11.80 -2.57
N ILE A 196 -9.09 10.85 -1.84
CA ILE A 196 -9.81 9.72 -1.23
C ILE A 196 -10.36 10.09 0.16
N GLY A 197 -9.69 10.99 0.87
CA GLY A 197 -10.11 11.42 2.21
C GLY A 197 -9.15 12.42 2.86
N PRO A 198 -9.51 12.95 4.04
CA PRO A 198 -8.70 13.96 4.72
C PRO A 198 -7.33 13.39 5.16
N PRO A 199 -6.20 14.06 4.86
CA PRO A 199 -4.88 13.60 5.29
C PRO A 199 -4.62 13.75 6.80
N GLY A 200 -5.21 14.77 7.42
CA GLY A 200 -4.90 15.17 8.80
C GLY A 200 -5.80 14.59 9.89
N TYR A 201 -6.83 13.80 9.55
CA TYR A 201 -7.79 13.29 10.52
C TYR A 201 -8.39 11.96 10.04
N ASN A 202 -8.63 11.03 10.98
CA ASN A 202 -9.00 9.64 10.69
C ASN A 202 -7.97 8.90 9.82
N GLN A 203 -8.11 7.57 9.71
CA GLN A 203 -7.37 6.80 8.71
C GLN A 203 -7.96 7.08 7.32
N ASN A 204 -7.08 7.27 6.34
CA ASN A 204 -7.45 7.36 4.93
C ASN A 204 -7.14 6.00 4.28
N ALA A 205 -8.04 5.49 3.44
CA ALA A 205 -7.88 4.21 2.76
C ALA A 205 -6.64 4.14 1.84
N SER A 206 -6.10 5.31 1.45
CA SER A 206 -4.86 5.44 0.66
C SER A 206 -3.58 5.53 1.50
N ASP A 207 -3.68 5.51 2.85
CA ASP A 207 -2.53 5.66 3.73
C ASP A 207 -1.50 4.54 3.51
N ARG A 208 -0.27 4.91 3.12
CA ARG A 208 0.86 3.98 3.00
C ARG A 208 2.02 4.46 3.85
N VAL A 209 2.49 3.63 4.78
CA VAL A 209 3.71 3.94 5.57
C VAL A 209 4.94 3.90 4.63
N LEU A 210 5.67 5.00 4.57
CA LEU A 210 6.88 5.17 3.75
C LEU A 210 8.16 4.98 4.57
N ALA A 211 8.13 5.36 5.84
CA ALA A 211 9.25 5.23 6.76
C ALA A 211 8.77 5.23 8.21
N THR A 212 9.44 4.44 9.05
CA THR A 212 9.34 4.49 10.52
C THR A 212 10.72 4.87 11.07
N ILE A 213 10.78 5.98 11.79
CA ILE A 213 12.01 6.63 12.23
C ILE A 213 12.04 6.66 13.76
N ALA A 214 13.03 6.03 14.37
CA ALA A 214 13.32 6.19 15.80
C ALA A 214 13.94 7.56 16.05
N LEU A 215 13.28 8.38 16.86
CA LEU A 215 13.74 9.73 17.19
C LEU A 215 14.78 9.70 18.31
N ARG A 216 15.77 10.59 18.22
CA ARG A 216 16.64 10.94 19.34
C ARG A 216 15.87 11.75 20.38
N ASP A 217 16.14 11.45 21.63
CA ASP A 217 15.54 12.14 22.77
C ASP A 217 16.15 13.54 22.93
N ASP A 218 15.29 14.54 23.12
CA ASP A 218 15.63 15.92 23.49
C ASP A 218 16.61 16.66 22.55
N GLU A 219 16.91 16.07 21.39
CA GLU A 219 17.80 16.62 20.38
C GLU A 219 17.02 16.92 19.09
N ARG A 220 17.13 18.17 18.59
CA ARG A 220 16.60 18.54 17.27
C ARG A 220 17.50 17.95 16.19
N VAL A 221 17.00 16.91 15.51
CA VAL A 221 17.73 16.20 14.45
C VAL A 221 16.99 16.35 13.13
N THR A 222 17.75 16.47 12.04
CA THR A 222 17.22 16.38 10.67
C THR A 222 17.29 14.93 10.19
N TYR A 223 16.14 14.31 9.96
CA TYR A 223 16.03 12.98 9.37
C TYR A 223 15.76 13.11 7.88
N GLU A 224 16.65 12.57 7.05
CA GLU A 224 16.49 12.54 5.60
C GLU A 224 15.97 11.18 5.16
N VAL A 225 14.84 11.15 4.46
CA VAL A 225 14.26 9.92 3.90
C VAL A 225 13.92 10.13 2.43
N ARG A 226 14.24 9.12 1.61
CA ARG A 226 13.88 9.09 0.19
C ARG A 226 12.64 8.23 0.02
N VAL A 227 11.55 8.82 -0.45
CA VAL A 227 10.23 8.18 -0.52
C VAL A 227 9.64 8.27 -1.92
N TRP A 228 8.81 7.30 -2.30
CA TRP A 228 8.00 7.40 -3.52
C TRP A 228 6.63 8.01 -3.19
N LEU A 229 6.27 9.08 -3.90
CA LEU A 229 4.96 9.71 -3.83
C LEU A 229 4.33 9.69 -5.21
N ASP A 230 3.05 9.32 -5.27
CA ASP A 230 2.24 9.40 -6.49
C ASP A 230 1.73 10.84 -6.67
N ARG A 231 1.54 11.28 -7.92
CA ARG A 231 0.99 12.62 -8.21
C ARG A 231 -0.27 12.88 -7.37
N GLY A 232 -0.30 14.04 -6.70
CA GLY A 232 -1.41 14.45 -5.83
C GLY A 232 -1.30 13.96 -4.38
N PHE A 233 -0.42 13.00 -4.07
CA PHE A 233 -0.24 12.54 -2.69
C PHE A 233 0.53 13.57 -1.86
N VAL A 234 0.24 13.60 -0.57
CA VAL A 234 0.91 14.42 0.44
C VAL A 234 1.64 13.53 1.47
N PRO A 235 2.79 13.96 2.00
CA PRO A 235 3.40 13.34 3.16
C PRO A 235 2.63 13.70 4.44
N VAL A 236 2.37 12.69 5.28
CA VAL A 236 1.70 12.81 6.58
C VAL A 236 2.59 12.23 7.67
N ILE A 237 2.66 12.88 8.83
CA ILE A 237 3.49 12.47 9.97
C ILE A 237 2.58 12.04 11.13
N ARG A 238 2.91 10.91 11.77
CA ARG A 238 2.26 10.44 13.00
C ARG A 238 3.29 9.92 14.02
N TYR A 239 2.88 9.83 15.27
CA TYR A 239 3.59 9.11 16.33
C TYR A 239 3.03 7.69 16.40
N SER A 240 3.81 6.65 16.06
CA SER A 240 3.26 5.30 15.83
C SER A 240 3.19 4.40 17.06
N ASN A 241 4.15 4.52 17.99
CA ASN A 241 4.14 3.83 19.29
C ASN A 241 3.78 4.77 20.44
N GLY A 242 2.86 5.70 20.19
CA GLY A 242 2.39 6.66 21.18
C GLY A 242 1.23 6.17 22.03
N PRO A 243 0.89 6.90 23.10
CA PRO A 243 -0.22 6.53 23.97
C PRO A 243 -1.55 6.45 23.23
N GLN A 244 -2.31 5.39 23.46
CA GLN A 244 -3.61 5.12 22.86
C GLN A 244 -4.46 4.26 23.81
N PRO A 245 -5.80 4.46 23.88
CA PRO A 245 -6.56 5.54 23.26
C PRO A 245 -6.37 6.87 24.03
N ILE A 246 -5.97 7.92 23.32
CA ILE A 246 -5.44 9.15 23.92
C ILE A 246 -6.42 9.84 24.85
N LYS A 247 -7.71 9.85 24.52
CA LYS A 247 -8.73 10.50 25.34
C LYS A 247 -8.78 9.93 26.75
N GLN A 248 -8.70 8.61 26.88
CA GLN A 248 -8.78 7.92 28.18
C GLN A 248 -7.45 8.05 28.93
N VAL A 249 -6.34 7.91 28.22
CA VAL A 249 -4.99 8.14 28.76
C VAL A 249 -4.88 9.54 29.37
N LEU A 250 -5.24 10.59 28.61
CA LEU A 250 -5.16 11.96 29.08
C LEU A 250 -6.14 12.27 30.21
N ALA A 251 -7.32 11.64 30.23
CA ALA A 251 -8.25 11.76 31.36
C ALA A 251 -7.59 11.29 32.66
N ARG A 252 -7.02 10.08 32.64
CA ARG A 252 -6.35 9.47 33.80
C ARG A 252 -5.13 10.28 34.24
N VAL A 253 -4.29 10.69 33.30
CA VAL A 253 -3.10 11.52 33.57
C VAL A 253 -3.48 12.87 34.17
N ALA A 254 -4.50 13.54 33.61
CA ALA A 254 -4.95 14.82 34.10
C ALA A 254 -5.57 14.70 35.50
N GLN A 255 -6.41 13.69 35.75
CA GLN A 255 -7.00 13.45 37.08
C GLN A 255 -5.95 13.19 38.15
N LYS A 256 -4.92 12.38 37.84
CA LYS A 256 -3.90 11.98 38.82
C LYS A 256 -2.81 13.01 39.03
N HIS A 257 -2.32 13.65 37.97
CA HIS A 257 -1.13 14.51 38.03
C HIS A 257 -1.42 16.00 37.82
N HIS A 258 -2.53 16.35 37.16
CA HIS A 258 -2.81 17.72 36.71
C HIS A 258 -4.25 18.15 36.97
N ALA A 259 -4.80 17.83 38.14
CA ALA A 259 -6.21 18.07 38.46
C ALA A 259 -6.65 19.55 38.40
N ALA A 260 -5.68 20.48 38.46
CA ALA A 260 -5.89 21.91 38.30
C ALA A 260 -6.03 22.36 36.83
N ALA A 261 -5.61 21.53 35.86
CA ALA A 261 -5.75 21.77 34.41
C ALA A 261 -7.04 21.16 33.82
N LEU A 262 -7.89 20.55 34.67
CA LEU A 262 -9.19 20.00 34.28
C LEU A 262 -10.30 21.06 34.46
N PRO A 263 -11.23 21.19 33.50
CA PRO A 263 -12.46 21.94 33.73
C PRO A 263 -13.26 21.38 34.91
N GLU A 264 -13.88 22.24 35.70
CA GLU A 264 -14.65 21.84 36.90
C GLU A 264 -15.74 20.81 36.56
N HIS A 265 -16.43 20.99 35.43
CA HIS A 265 -17.45 20.08 34.92
C HIS A 265 -16.92 18.73 34.38
N TRP A 266 -15.60 18.54 34.27
CA TRP A 266 -14.98 17.28 33.83
C TRP A 266 -14.64 16.36 35.00
N ARG A 267 -14.74 16.85 36.23
CA ARG A 267 -14.61 16.02 37.44
C ARG A 267 -15.80 15.06 37.59
N ASP A 268 -16.94 15.40 36.98
CA ASP A 268 -18.22 14.68 37.11
C ASP A 268 -18.64 13.90 35.84
N GLY A 269 -17.78 13.82 34.82
CA GLY A 269 -17.97 12.92 33.67
C GLY A 269 -18.91 13.39 32.54
N ALA A 270 -19.42 14.62 32.57
CA ALA A 270 -20.27 15.17 31.50
C ALA A 270 -19.51 16.20 30.62
N SER A 271 -19.52 16.01 29.29
CA SER A 271 -18.98 16.97 28.32
C SER A 271 -20.09 17.57 27.45
N PRO A 272 -20.55 18.81 27.69
CA PRO A 272 -21.28 19.57 26.68
C PRO A 272 -20.34 19.97 25.52
N PRO A 273 -20.87 20.32 24.33
CA PRO A 273 -20.06 20.80 23.22
C PRO A 273 -19.29 22.06 23.62
N ILE A 274 -18.01 22.11 23.24
CA ILE A 274 -17.11 23.25 23.53
C ILE A 274 -17.63 24.48 22.80
N THR A 275 -18.23 25.42 23.53
CA THR A 275 -18.73 26.70 23.01
C THR A 275 -17.81 27.88 23.33
N THR A 276 -16.81 27.71 24.20
CA THR A 276 -15.86 28.78 24.56
C THR A 276 -14.43 28.27 24.70
N ASN A 277 -13.50 29.08 24.21
CA ASN A 277 -12.07 28.84 24.09
C ASN A 277 -11.35 29.40 25.33
N THR A 278 -11.73 28.90 26.51
CA THR A 278 -11.25 29.46 27.79
C THR A 278 -10.66 28.36 28.66
N ALA A 279 -9.37 28.52 29.02
CA ALA A 279 -8.65 27.57 29.86
C ALA A 279 -9.25 27.55 31.27
N PRO A 280 -9.68 26.39 31.79
CA PRO A 280 -10.04 26.29 33.19
C PRO A 280 -8.85 26.64 34.07
N GLY A 281 -9.01 27.62 34.97
CA GLY A 281 -7.92 28.07 35.84
C GLY A 281 -6.72 28.70 35.12
N GLY A 282 -6.85 29.05 33.83
CA GLY A 282 -5.80 29.74 33.07
C GLY A 282 -4.63 28.86 32.56
N LYS A 283 -4.69 27.53 32.74
CA LYS A 283 -3.66 26.59 32.26
C LYS A 283 -4.27 25.46 31.45
N TRP A 284 -3.68 25.14 30.31
CA TRP A 284 -4.07 23.98 29.50
C TRP A 284 -3.31 22.74 29.93
N LEU A 285 -3.92 21.55 29.78
CA LEU A 285 -3.20 20.28 29.94
C LEU A 285 -1.95 20.23 29.02
N SER A 286 -2.01 20.87 27.85
CA SER A 286 -0.85 21.01 26.95
C SER A 286 0.33 21.74 27.57
N ASP A 287 0.09 22.66 28.49
CA ASP A 287 1.13 23.46 29.14
C ASP A 287 1.84 22.67 30.27
N VAL A 288 1.15 21.69 30.85
CA VAL A 288 1.62 20.95 32.03
C VAL A 288 1.96 19.49 31.74
N TYR A 289 1.57 18.95 30.58
CA TYR A 289 1.80 17.56 30.23
C TYR A 289 3.30 17.26 29.98
N GLN A 290 3.80 16.26 30.71
CA GLN A 290 5.18 15.78 30.73
C GLN A 290 5.31 14.32 30.24
N GLY A 291 4.43 13.90 29.32
CA GLY A 291 4.49 12.56 28.72
C GLY A 291 5.08 12.56 27.32
N PRO A 292 5.27 11.37 26.73
CA PRO A 292 6.05 11.20 25.52
C PRO A 292 5.33 11.79 24.31
N ARG A 293 6.11 12.42 23.43
CA ARG A 293 5.60 13.08 22.23
C ARG A 293 6.66 13.20 21.14
N VAL A 294 6.17 13.21 19.90
CA VAL A 294 6.96 13.65 18.75
C VAL A 294 6.88 15.17 18.68
N ARG A 295 8.03 15.85 18.72
CA ARG A 295 8.14 17.29 18.47
C ARG A 295 8.65 17.52 17.05
N LEU A 296 7.81 18.12 16.22
CA LEU A 296 8.08 18.46 14.83
C LEU A 296 8.40 19.95 14.68
N PHE A 297 9.58 20.27 14.16
CA PHE A 297 10.03 21.66 13.93
C PHE A 297 9.78 22.12 12.50
N SER A 298 10.06 21.26 11.52
CA SER A 298 9.79 21.55 10.11
C SER A 298 9.89 20.29 9.25
N MET A 299 9.36 20.37 8.03
CA MET A 299 9.52 19.36 7.00
C MET A 299 9.84 20.06 5.67
N ALA A 300 10.89 19.62 4.98
CA ALA A 300 11.16 20.04 3.61
C ALA A 300 10.94 18.86 2.65
N ILE A 301 10.47 19.16 1.44
CA ILE A 301 10.27 18.20 0.35
C ILE A 301 10.98 18.69 -0.91
N GLU A 302 11.73 17.80 -1.55
CA GLU A 302 12.46 18.07 -2.78
C GLU A 302 12.25 16.92 -3.78
N GLY A 303 11.83 17.25 -5.00
CA GLY A 303 11.63 16.26 -6.06
C GLY A 303 10.58 16.67 -7.11
N PRO A 304 10.26 15.81 -8.08
CA PRO A 304 10.70 14.42 -8.16
C PRO A 304 12.17 14.32 -8.60
N GLN A 305 12.90 13.41 -7.98
CA GLN A 305 14.24 13.01 -8.37
C GLN A 305 14.17 12.18 -9.65
N THR A 306 14.49 12.80 -10.77
CA THR A 306 14.50 12.13 -12.07
C THR A 306 15.93 11.78 -12.45
N ARG A 307 16.29 10.49 -12.43
CA ARG A 307 17.59 10.01 -12.95
C ARG A 307 17.65 10.08 -14.47
N SER A 308 16.56 9.71 -15.13
CA SER A 308 16.39 9.75 -16.59
C SER A 308 14.95 10.14 -16.95
N TRP A 309 14.78 10.88 -18.05
CA TRP A 309 13.46 11.25 -18.58
C TRP A 309 13.34 10.88 -20.06
N PRO A 310 12.30 10.15 -20.48
CA PRO A 310 11.22 9.56 -19.68
C PRO A 310 11.71 8.55 -18.62
N PRO A 311 10.89 8.17 -17.61
CA PRO A 311 11.30 7.19 -16.60
C PRO A 311 11.53 5.80 -17.21
N ALA A 312 12.27 4.94 -16.49
CA ALA A 312 12.57 3.57 -16.94
C ALA A 312 11.31 2.77 -17.34
N SER A 313 10.20 2.97 -16.62
CA SER A 313 8.91 2.35 -16.93
C SER A 313 8.35 2.75 -18.30
N HIS A 314 8.51 4.01 -18.68
CA HIS A 314 8.09 4.50 -19.99
C HIS A 314 9.05 4.00 -21.07
N GLN A 315 10.35 4.04 -20.81
CA GLN A 315 11.36 3.56 -21.74
C GLN A 315 11.23 2.06 -22.02
N ALA A 316 10.80 1.25 -21.05
CA ALA A 316 10.53 -0.17 -21.25
C ALA A 316 9.45 -0.41 -22.32
N ILE A 317 8.46 0.48 -22.42
CA ILE A 317 7.33 0.36 -23.35
C ILE A 317 7.61 1.01 -24.69
N PHE A 318 8.24 2.18 -24.73
CA PHE A 318 8.40 2.99 -25.96
C PHE A 318 9.84 3.09 -26.47
N GLY A 319 10.83 2.69 -25.68
CA GLY A 319 12.25 2.89 -25.96
C GLY A 319 12.79 4.20 -25.37
N PRO A 320 14.11 4.42 -25.43
CA PRO A 320 14.72 5.63 -24.90
C PRO A 320 14.37 6.84 -25.77
N GLY A 321 13.86 7.90 -25.13
CA GLY A 321 13.75 9.22 -25.75
C GLY A 321 12.39 9.59 -26.35
N GLU A 322 11.49 8.63 -26.59
CA GLU A 322 10.12 8.93 -27.02
C GLU A 322 9.36 9.65 -25.91
N LYS A 323 8.78 10.82 -26.22
CA LYS A 323 8.12 11.72 -25.26
C LYS A 323 6.77 12.21 -25.76
N SER A 324 6.45 11.95 -27.03
CA SER A 324 5.22 12.39 -27.66
C SER A 324 4.40 11.19 -28.06
N ALA A 325 3.20 11.07 -27.49
CA ALA A 325 2.27 10.02 -27.87
C ALA A 325 1.93 10.04 -29.37
N GLU A 326 2.01 11.22 -30.00
CA GLU A 326 1.74 11.41 -31.43
C GLU A 326 2.86 10.90 -32.36
N GLN A 327 4.07 10.69 -31.82
CA GLN A 327 5.23 10.21 -32.60
C GLN A 327 5.48 8.71 -32.42
N VAL A 328 4.75 8.07 -31.49
CA VAL A 328 4.87 6.63 -31.22
C VAL A 328 4.44 5.83 -32.46
N ASP A 329 5.33 4.96 -32.93
CA ASP A 329 4.93 3.86 -33.82
C ASP A 329 4.12 2.83 -33.02
N VAL A 330 2.80 2.99 -33.05
CA VAL A 330 1.85 2.15 -32.31
C VAL A 330 1.96 0.69 -32.72
N SER A 331 2.14 0.40 -34.03
CA SER A 331 2.15 -0.98 -34.53
C SER A 331 3.37 -1.73 -33.99
N THR A 332 4.57 -1.16 -34.15
CA THR A 332 5.81 -1.77 -33.66
C THR A 332 5.81 -1.87 -32.13
N THR A 333 5.32 -0.82 -31.45
CA THR A 333 5.26 -0.78 -29.98
C THR A 333 4.35 -1.86 -29.41
N LEU A 334 3.10 -1.96 -29.89
CA LEU A 334 2.14 -2.95 -29.38
C LEU A 334 2.56 -4.37 -29.76
N HIS A 335 3.17 -4.58 -30.93
CA HIS A 335 3.71 -5.89 -31.30
C HIS A 335 4.81 -6.35 -30.34
N ARG A 336 5.80 -5.49 -30.07
CA ARG A 336 6.88 -5.78 -29.12
C ARG A 336 6.33 -6.02 -27.72
N PHE A 337 5.44 -5.14 -27.26
CA PHE A 337 4.85 -5.23 -25.94
C PHE A 337 4.00 -6.50 -25.76
N ALA A 338 3.16 -6.85 -26.73
CA ALA A 338 2.38 -8.08 -26.71
C ALA A 338 3.26 -9.33 -26.69
N SER A 339 4.34 -9.34 -27.47
CA SER A 339 5.28 -10.48 -27.48
C SER A 339 5.95 -10.68 -26.11
N ALA A 340 6.36 -9.58 -25.46
CA ALA A 340 6.92 -9.63 -24.11
C ALA A 340 5.87 -10.03 -23.06
N ALA A 341 4.68 -9.44 -23.12
CA ALA A 341 3.59 -9.69 -22.18
C ALA A 341 3.09 -11.15 -22.25
N PHE A 342 2.89 -11.69 -23.46
CA PHE A 342 2.44 -13.06 -23.66
C PHE A 342 3.57 -14.08 -23.55
N ARG A 343 4.82 -13.63 -23.34
CA ARG A 343 6.01 -14.45 -23.17
C ARG A 343 6.24 -15.41 -24.34
N ARG A 344 5.81 -15.00 -25.54
CA ARG A 344 5.97 -15.75 -26.80
C ARG A 344 5.96 -14.79 -27.98
N PRO A 345 6.54 -15.19 -29.13
CA PRO A 345 6.34 -14.45 -30.38
C PRO A 345 4.84 -14.33 -30.70
N VAL A 346 4.40 -13.10 -30.99
CA VAL A 346 3.06 -12.78 -31.46
C VAL A 346 3.11 -12.64 -32.98
N SER A 347 2.07 -13.11 -33.67
CA SER A 347 1.96 -12.94 -35.12
C SER A 347 1.48 -11.53 -35.49
N ASP A 348 1.84 -11.05 -36.68
CA ASP A 348 1.35 -9.75 -37.18
C ASP A 348 -0.18 -9.65 -37.15
N ALA A 349 -0.88 -10.74 -37.50
CA ALA A 349 -2.34 -10.78 -37.48
C ALA A 349 -2.91 -10.64 -36.06
N GLU A 350 -2.23 -11.19 -35.05
CA GLU A 350 -2.62 -11.07 -33.65
C GLU A 350 -2.32 -9.67 -33.10
N ALA A 351 -1.15 -9.10 -33.41
CA ALA A 351 -0.77 -7.74 -33.01
C ALA A 351 -1.65 -6.66 -33.68
N ARG A 352 -2.08 -6.88 -34.93
CA ARG A 352 -2.99 -5.99 -35.66
C ARG A 352 -4.29 -5.75 -34.91
N LYS A 353 -4.86 -6.77 -34.24
CA LYS A 353 -6.09 -6.62 -33.44
C LYS A 353 -5.98 -5.50 -32.39
N PHE A 354 -4.83 -5.37 -31.73
CA PHE A 354 -4.60 -4.31 -30.75
C PHE A 354 -4.33 -2.96 -31.42
N THR A 355 -3.64 -2.95 -32.56
CA THR A 355 -3.37 -1.72 -33.33
C THR A 355 -4.66 -1.13 -33.91
N ASP A 356 -5.54 -1.99 -34.44
CA ASP A 356 -6.86 -1.62 -34.96
C ASP A 356 -7.73 -1.06 -33.83
N PHE A 357 -7.69 -1.68 -32.64
CA PHE A 357 -8.38 -1.17 -31.46
C PHE A 357 -7.92 0.23 -31.04
N VAL A 358 -6.60 0.49 -31.04
CA VAL A 358 -6.07 1.84 -30.77
C VAL A 358 -6.50 2.84 -31.84
N THR A 359 -6.50 2.42 -33.11
CA THR A 359 -6.94 3.25 -34.25
C THR A 359 -8.42 3.61 -34.15
N GLU A 360 -9.28 2.66 -33.80
CA GLU A 360 -10.71 2.88 -33.58
C GLU A 360 -10.95 3.86 -32.43
N ARG A 361 -10.19 3.75 -31.33
CA ARG A 361 -10.26 4.71 -30.20
C ARG A 361 -9.89 6.12 -30.64
N ARG A 362 -8.85 6.27 -31.46
CA ARG A 362 -8.44 7.56 -32.04
C ARG A 362 -9.51 8.16 -32.93
N GLN A 363 -10.13 7.34 -33.80
CA GLN A 363 -11.24 7.77 -34.66
C GLN A 363 -12.47 8.23 -33.87
N ARG A 364 -12.67 7.67 -32.66
CA ARG A 364 -13.73 8.10 -31.72
C ARG A 364 -13.39 9.34 -30.89
N GLY A 365 -12.23 9.96 -31.12
CA GLY A 365 -11.84 11.22 -30.50
C GLY A 365 -10.95 11.10 -29.26
N ASP A 366 -10.46 9.90 -28.91
CA ASP A 366 -9.45 9.76 -27.86
C ASP A 366 -8.13 10.45 -28.27
N SER A 367 -7.43 11.04 -27.30
CA SER A 367 -6.03 11.47 -27.50
C SER A 367 -5.12 10.28 -27.83
N ALA A 368 -3.97 10.52 -28.47
CA ALA A 368 -2.96 9.47 -28.73
C ALA A 368 -2.62 8.70 -27.46
N GLU A 369 -2.33 9.42 -26.39
CA GLU A 369 -1.95 8.82 -25.10
C GLU A 369 -3.06 7.92 -24.55
N ALA A 370 -4.30 8.40 -24.53
CA ALA A 370 -5.43 7.63 -24.01
C ALA A 370 -5.67 6.34 -24.83
N ALA A 371 -5.58 6.44 -26.15
CA ALA A 371 -5.76 5.31 -27.06
C ALA A 371 -4.63 4.28 -26.90
N ILE A 372 -3.37 4.72 -26.85
CA ILE A 372 -2.20 3.84 -26.63
C ILE A 372 -2.31 3.14 -25.27
N LYS A 373 -2.62 3.87 -24.20
CA LYS A 373 -2.86 3.30 -22.87
C LYS A 373 -3.96 2.25 -22.90
N ALA A 374 -5.06 2.48 -23.66
CA ALA A 374 -6.12 1.50 -23.82
C ALA A 374 -5.63 0.21 -24.51
N GLY A 375 -4.78 0.32 -25.54
CA GLY A 375 -4.16 -0.83 -26.21
C GLY A 375 -3.26 -1.64 -25.28
N LEU A 376 -2.40 -0.98 -24.49
CA LEU A 376 -1.55 -1.64 -23.50
C LEU A 376 -2.38 -2.36 -22.42
N LYS A 377 -3.44 -1.70 -21.93
CA LYS A 377 -4.39 -2.30 -20.97
C LYS A 377 -5.07 -3.53 -21.57
N ALA A 378 -5.49 -3.47 -22.84
CA ALA A 378 -6.10 -4.59 -23.54
C ALA A 378 -5.16 -5.80 -23.66
N ILE A 379 -3.87 -5.56 -23.89
CA ILE A 379 -2.85 -6.63 -23.90
C ILE A 379 -2.71 -7.25 -22.51
N LEU A 380 -2.53 -6.44 -21.46
CA LEU A 380 -2.41 -6.93 -20.08
C LEU A 380 -3.70 -7.56 -19.55
N ALA A 381 -4.83 -7.28 -20.18
CA ALA A 381 -6.14 -7.86 -19.88
C ALA A 381 -6.48 -9.09 -20.74
N SER A 382 -5.56 -9.52 -21.62
CA SER A 382 -5.77 -10.68 -22.49
C SER A 382 -5.57 -11.99 -21.72
N PRO A 383 -6.36 -13.05 -22.00
CA PRO A 383 -6.08 -14.37 -21.45
C PRO A 383 -4.65 -14.87 -21.75
N ASN A 384 -4.06 -14.49 -22.89
CA ASN A 384 -2.67 -14.83 -23.22
C ASN A 384 -1.63 -14.22 -22.27
N PHE A 385 -2.00 -13.19 -21.51
CA PHE A 385 -1.15 -12.63 -20.46
C PHE A 385 -1.27 -13.43 -19.16
N PHE A 386 -2.52 -13.70 -18.75
CA PHE A 386 -2.83 -14.32 -17.46
C PHE A 386 -2.60 -15.84 -17.43
N TYR A 387 -2.71 -16.52 -18.57
CA TYR A 387 -2.61 -17.97 -18.65
C TYR A 387 -1.30 -18.40 -19.32
N LEU A 388 -0.62 -19.35 -18.68
CA LEU A 388 0.51 -20.08 -19.21
C LEU A 388 0.00 -21.39 -19.81
N ALA A 389 0.18 -21.54 -21.12
CA ALA A 389 -0.04 -22.82 -21.80
C ALA A 389 1.12 -23.76 -21.48
N HIS A 390 0.83 -24.92 -20.88
CA HIS A 390 1.79 -26.00 -20.73
C HIS A 390 1.45 -27.12 -21.72
N PRO A 391 2.39 -27.55 -22.57
CA PRO A 391 2.20 -28.78 -23.32
C PRO A 391 2.13 -29.95 -22.32
N ARG A 392 1.05 -30.73 -22.37
CA ARG A 392 0.94 -31.96 -21.60
C ARG A 392 1.80 -33.02 -22.29
N SER A 393 2.75 -33.62 -21.56
CA SER A 393 3.46 -34.82 -22.02
C SER A 393 2.42 -35.93 -22.24
N GLU A 394 2.39 -36.53 -23.44
CA GLU A 394 1.48 -37.63 -23.82
C GLU A 394 1.63 -38.85 -22.88
N ASP A 395 2.77 -38.98 -22.19
CA ASP A 395 3.13 -40.20 -21.45
C ASP A 395 2.86 -40.14 -19.94
N GLY A 396 2.25 -39.07 -19.42
CA GLY A 396 1.98 -38.93 -17.97
C GLY A 396 3.23 -38.87 -17.08
N THR A 397 4.43 -38.90 -17.66
CA THR A 397 5.69 -38.65 -16.97
C THR A 397 5.84 -37.16 -16.74
N THR A 398 6.11 -36.78 -15.49
CA THR A 398 6.33 -35.38 -15.11
C THR A 398 7.53 -34.85 -15.88
N ASP A 399 7.29 -34.01 -16.87
CA ASP A 399 8.34 -33.39 -17.67
C ASP A 399 9.29 -32.61 -16.73
N LEU A 400 10.54 -33.06 -16.64
CA LEU A 400 11.58 -32.41 -15.84
C LEU A 400 11.77 -30.94 -16.27
N PHE A 401 11.41 -30.59 -17.51
CA PHE A 401 11.38 -29.20 -17.98
C PHE A 401 10.18 -28.41 -17.43
N ALA A 402 9.01 -29.04 -17.27
CA ALA A 402 7.86 -28.44 -16.59
C ALA A 402 8.10 -28.27 -15.08
N VAL A 403 8.81 -29.20 -14.44
CA VAL A 403 9.28 -29.04 -13.04
C VAL A 403 10.37 -27.97 -12.94
N ALA A 404 11.29 -27.90 -13.90
CA ALA A 404 12.29 -26.84 -13.96
C ALA A 404 11.64 -25.46 -14.18
N SER A 405 10.62 -25.34 -15.03
CA SER A 405 9.86 -24.10 -15.23
C SER A 405 9.05 -23.70 -14.00
N ARG A 406 8.59 -24.68 -13.19
CA ARG A 406 8.01 -24.45 -11.85
C ARG A 406 9.03 -23.96 -10.81
N LEU A 407 10.32 -24.26 -10.99
CA LEU A 407 11.42 -23.84 -10.11
C LEU A 407 12.17 -22.59 -10.62
N PHE A 408 11.96 -22.19 -11.88
CA PHE A 408 12.76 -21.18 -12.56
C PHE A 408 11.88 -20.15 -13.28
N VAL A 409 11.28 -19.24 -12.52
CA VAL A 409 10.92 -17.91 -13.03
C VAL A 409 12.12 -16.99 -12.71
N PHE A 410 13.17 -17.09 -13.53
CA PHE A 410 14.36 -16.20 -13.46
C PHE A 410 14.24 -15.10 -14.53
N PRO A 411 14.90 -13.94 -14.28
CA PRO A 411 14.53 -12.65 -14.82
C PRO A 411 14.89 -12.51 -16.30
N LEU A 412 14.10 -11.67 -16.97
CA LEU A 412 14.27 -11.27 -18.35
C LEU A 412 15.47 -10.29 -18.45
N VAL A 413 16.69 -10.79 -18.38
CA VAL A 413 17.90 -10.11 -18.84
C VAL A 413 18.84 -11.13 -19.49
N LEU A 414 18.73 -11.28 -20.81
CA LEU A 414 19.86 -11.71 -21.63
C LEU A 414 20.44 -10.45 -22.26
N ASP A 415 21.41 -9.85 -21.58
CA ASP A 415 22.40 -8.99 -22.24
C ASP A 415 23.66 -9.84 -22.48
N ALA A 416 24.13 -9.80 -23.71
CA ALA A 416 25.26 -10.59 -24.17
C ALA A 416 26.57 -9.96 -23.67
N GLY A 417 27.26 -10.67 -22.78
CA GLY A 417 28.72 -10.54 -22.65
C GLY A 417 29.25 -9.93 -21.35
N ARG A 418 29.19 -10.67 -20.23
CA ARG A 418 30.26 -10.71 -19.21
C ARG A 418 30.30 -12.10 -18.53
N PRO A 419 31.49 -12.72 -18.35
CA PRO A 419 31.57 -14.02 -17.66
C PRO A 419 31.49 -13.82 -16.14
N VAL A 420 30.61 -14.59 -15.48
CA VAL A 420 30.53 -14.67 -14.02
C VAL A 420 31.52 -15.73 -13.51
N ALA A 421 32.47 -15.30 -12.67
CA ALA A 421 33.43 -16.17 -12.02
C ALA A 421 32.76 -17.04 -10.93
N ARG A 422 32.93 -18.36 -11.02
CA ARG A 422 32.51 -19.32 -9.99
C ARG A 422 33.57 -19.43 -8.88
N SER A 423 33.22 -19.11 -7.64
CA SER A 423 34.03 -19.51 -6.47
C SER A 423 33.49 -20.82 -5.87
N ARG A 424 34.26 -21.88 -6.07
CA ARG A 424 34.09 -23.22 -5.50
C ARG A 424 34.94 -23.27 -4.21
N ARG A 425 34.36 -23.60 -3.06
CA ARG A 425 35.10 -24.20 -1.93
C ARG A 425 34.16 -24.91 -0.96
N GLN A 426 34.21 -26.24 -1.00
CA GLN A 426 33.81 -27.16 0.05
C GLN A 426 34.99 -28.12 0.23
N ARG A 427 35.41 -28.36 1.48
CA ARG A 427 36.21 -29.49 2.02
C ARG A 427 36.29 -29.22 3.54
N GLU A 428 35.53 -29.94 4.37
CA GLU A 428 35.82 -31.26 4.92
C GLU A 428 37.12 -31.33 5.74
N THR A 429 36.96 -31.57 7.05
CA THR A 429 37.91 -32.31 7.90
C THR A 429 37.09 -33.16 8.88
N GLY A 430 37.32 -34.48 8.85
CA GLY A 430 36.55 -35.52 9.56
C GLY A 430 36.97 -35.82 11.01
N ARG A 431 36.04 -36.42 11.79
CA ARG A 431 36.00 -37.81 12.34
C ARG A 431 36.61 -37.95 13.76
N PRO A 432 36.31 -39.00 14.58
CA PRO A 432 35.29 -40.07 14.52
C PRO A 432 34.55 -40.38 15.86
N ARG A 433 33.75 -41.47 15.84
CA ARG A 433 32.79 -42.05 16.81
C ARG A 433 33.36 -42.70 18.10
N GLY A 434 32.47 -42.85 19.10
CA GLY A 434 32.40 -43.92 20.14
C GLY A 434 31.76 -43.40 21.44
N GLY A 435 30.89 -44.05 22.23
CA GLY A 435 30.20 -45.34 22.23
C GLY A 435 29.44 -45.51 23.57
N ALA A 436 28.43 -46.41 23.59
CA ALA A 436 27.82 -47.13 24.73
C ALA A 436 26.81 -46.46 25.73
N THR A 437 25.77 -47.26 26.00
CA THR A 437 24.48 -47.24 26.75
C THR A 437 24.60 -47.55 28.27
N PRO A 438 23.55 -47.90 29.09
CA PRO A 438 22.14 -47.47 29.27
C PRO A 438 21.65 -47.37 30.77
N GLY A 439 20.36 -47.04 31.03
CA GLY A 439 19.61 -47.30 32.29
C GLY A 439 18.67 -46.14 32.70
N GLY A 440 17.45 -46.26 33.24
CA GLY A 440 16.45 -47.32 33.51
C GLY A 440 15.10 -46.62 33.79
N ALA A 441 13.96 -47.08 33.26
CA ALA A 441 12.94 -47.95 33.86
C ALA A 441 11.96 -47.29 34.89
N HIS A 442 10.67 -47.60 34.70
CA HIS A 442 9.49 -47.49 35.59
C HIS A 442 8.70 -46.15 35.63
N ALA A 443 7.37 -46.09 35.60
CA ALA A 443 6.30 -47.11 35.63
C ALA A 443 4.94 -46.51 35.19
N GLU A 444 4.01 -47.42 34.93
CA GLU A 444 2.65 -47.29 34.40
C GLU A 444 1.61 -46.62 35.34
N ARG A 445 0.63 -45.95 34.70
CA ARG A 445 -0.86 -45.92 34.87
C ARG A 445 -1.51 -46.42 36.19
N PRO A 446 -2.69 -45.89 36.62
CA PRO A 446 -3.94 -46.13 35.88
C PRO A 446 -5.06 -45.06 35.92
N GLU A 447 -6.07 -45.39 35.12
CA GLU A 447 -7.36 -44.75 34.80
C GLU A 447 -8.35 -44.65 35.97
N GLY A 448 -9.36 -43.76 35.86
CA GLY A 448 -10.57 -43.86 36.68
C GLY A 448 -11.54 -42.67 36.65
N ALA A 449 -12.55 -42.77 35.77
CA ALA A 449 -13.96 -42.37 35.95
C ALA A 449 -14.40 -40.89 36.18
N GLY A 450 -14.82 -40.26 35.07
CA GLY A 450 -16.17 -39.72 34.75
C GLY A 450 -17.04 -39.01 35.80
N VAL A 451 -17.59 -37.83 35.42
CA VAL A 451 -19.01 -37.45 35.63
C VAL A 451 -19.46 -36.46 34.54
N HIS A 452 -20.58 -36.79 33.88
CA HIS A 452 -21.41 -35.96 33.01
C HIS A 452 -21.98 -34.72 33.73
N ARG A 453 -22.00 -33.55 33.07
CA ARG A 453 -23.10 -32.56 33.21
C ARG A 453 -23.31 -31.76 31.92
N THR A 454 -24.42 -32.05 31.27
CA THR A 454 -25.10 -31.24 30.25
C THR A 454 -25.74 -30.02 30.91
N PHE A 455 -25.74 -28.84 30.27
CA PHE A 455 -26.93 -27.97 30.16
C PHE A 455 -26.74 -26.83 29.13
N HIS A 456 -27.80 -26.63 28.36
CA HIS A 456 -28.06 -25.62 27.34
C HIS A 456 -27.93 -24.15 27.81
N ARG A 457 -27.53 -23.22 26.91
CA ARG A 457 -28.47 -22.24 26.28
C ARG A 457 -27.80 -21.22 25.33
N HIS A 458 -28.51 -21.03 24.22
CA HIS A 458 -28.80 -19.80 23.45
C HIS A 458 -27.69 -19.09 22.67
N VAL A 459 -27.64 -19.49 21.40
CA VAL A 459 -27.32 -18.64 20.24
C VAL A 459 -28.50 -17.69 20.01
N ALA A 460 -28.22 -16.39 19.86
CA ALA A 460 -29.14 -15.42 19.29
C ALA A 460 -28.50 -14.83 18.02
N ALA A 461 -29.21 -14.98 16.90
CA ALA A 461 -28.88 -14.38 15.60
C ALA A 461 -29.36 -12.91 15.56
N PRO A 462 -28.71 -12.03 14.78
CA PRO A 462 -29.25 -10.71 14.48
C PRO A 462 -30.22 -10.78 13.29
N GLU A 463 -31.43 -10.29 13.52
CA GLU A 463 -32.54 -10.20 12.58
C GLU A 463 -32.33 -9.06 11.57
N GLN A 464 -32.57 -9.35 10.30
CA GLN A 464 -32.58 -8.39 9.19
C GLN A 464 -33.97 -7.77 8.99
N ALA A 465 -33.93 -6.55 8.44
CA ALA A 465 -34.94 -5.87 7.62
C ALA A 465 -36.02 -5.04 8.32
N ARG A 466 -36.04 -3.73 8.00
CA ARG A 466 -36.99 -3.12 7.04
C ARG A 466 -36.67 -1.62 6.88
N PHE A 467 -36.08 -1.23 5.76
CA PHE A 467 -36.13 0.15 5.29
C PHE A 467 -37.20 0.23 4.20
N HIS A 468 -38.28 0.96 4.50
CA HIS A 468 -39.32 1.32 3.56
C HIS A 468 -38.82 2.42 2.62
N ALA A 469 -39.06 2.22 1.32
CA ALA A 469 -38.88 3.19 0.27
C ALA A 469 -39.80 4.40 0.44
N ALA A 470 -39.26 5.60 0.24
CA ALA A 470 -40.03 6.80 -0.06
C ALA A 470 -39.46 7.42 -1.35
N GLY A 471 -40.31 7.48 -2.38
CA GLY A 471 -40.05 8.16 -3.65
C GLY A 471 -40.25 9.68 -3.58
N PRO A 472 -40.07 10.39 -4.70
CA PRO A 472 -39.58 11.76 -4.72
C PRO A 472 -40.70 12.81 -4.82
N ALA A 473 -40.51 13.96 -4.15
CA ALA A 473 -41.29 15.17 -4.43
C ALA A 473 -40.49 16.46 -4.12
N GLN A 474 -40.28 17.23 -5.20
CA GLN A 474 -40.33 18.69 -5.28
C GLN A 474 -39.26 19.53 -4.53
N LEU A 475 -38.23 19.92 -5.29
CA LEU A 475 -37.48 21.17 -5.08
C LEU A 475 -37.77 22.10 -6.26
N GLN A 476 -38.54 23.16 -6.01
CA GLN A 476 -38.75 24.31 -6.89
C GLN A 476 -38.58 25.59 -6.06
N GLY A 477 -37.78 26.52 -6.58
CA GLY A 477 -37.63 27.91 -6.10
C GLY A 477 -36.45 28.09 -5.14
N LEU A 478 -35.51 29.03 -5.30
CA LEU A 478 -35.49 30.25 -6.10
C LEU A 478 -34.03 30.66 -6.35
N LEU A 479 -33.76 31.06 -7.60
CA LEU A 479 -32.62 31.87 -8.00
C LEU A 479 -33.04 33.35 -7.91
N HIS A 480 -32.22 34.17 -7.20
CA HIS A 480 -31.86 35.57 -7.49
C HIS A 480 -32.98 36.64 -7.59
N PRO A 481 -32.71 37.95 -7.41
CA PRO A 481 -31.51 38.73 -7.78
C PRO A 481 -30.42 38.86 -6.73
#